data_AF-A0A8T6VQ91-F1
#
_entry.id   AF-A0A8T6VQ91-F1
#
_cell.length_a   1.000
_cell.length_b   1.000
_cell.length_c   1.000
_cell.angle_alpha   90.00
_cell.angle_beta   90.00
_cell.angle_gamma   90.00
#
_symmetry.space_group_name_H-M   'P 1'
#
loop_
_entity.id
_entity.type
_entity.pdbx_description
1 polymer ?
#
loop_
_entity_poly.entity_id
_entity_poly.type
_entity_poly.pdbx_seq_one_letter_code
_entity_poly.pdbx_strand_id
1 'polypeptide(L)'
;RPFFVQVLDPKKRKMNIPKRIPLGNVTITQLKEVSGVPTTPVTFTSKVDMVIKTNENLSLVQLNKLKDLVNAPLTITENKGKRSRKQIYSLKHK
;
A
#
# COMPACT_ATOMS: atom_id res chain seq x y z
N ARG A 1 1.68 4.57 -1.43
CA ARG A 1 2.80 4.15 -0.54
C ARG A 1 3.60 5.41 -0.18
N PRO A 2 3.86 5.68 1.12
CA PRO A 2 4.68 6.82 1.52
C PRO A 2 6.14 6.61 1.09
N PHE A 3 6.81 7.71 0.78
CA PHE A 3 8.24 7.74 0.47
C PHE A 3 8.83 9.06 0.99
N PHE A 4 10.15 9.07 1.17
CA PHE A 4 10.90 10.21 1.66
C PHE A 4 12.12 10.39 0.78
N VAL A 5 12.44 11.64 0.47
CA VAL A 5 13.60 12.00 -0.32
C VAL A 5 14.30 13.17 0.34
N GLN A 6 15.63 13.16 0.28
CA GLN A 6 16.46 14.29 0.68
C GLN A 6 16.97 14.95 -0.60
N VAL A 7 16.73 16.25 -0.71
CA VAL A 7 17.30 17.07 -1.80
C VAL A 7 18.52 17.80 -1.24
N LEU A 8 19.69 17.48 -1.78
CA LEU A 8 20.96 18.10 -1.40
C LEU A 8 21.18 19.37 -2.23
N ASP A 9 21.67 20.43 -1.58
CA ASP A 9 21.98 21.74 -2.18
C ASP A 9 20.98 22.27 -3.22
N PRO A 10 19.68 22.34 -2.88
CA PRO A 10 18.67 22.82 -3.81
C PRO A 10 18.89 24.29 -4.16
N LYS A 11 18.98 24.60 -5.46
CA LYS A 11 19.04 25.99 -5.96
C LYS A 11 17.78 26.81 -5.62
N LYS A 12 16.63 26.14 -5.45
CA LYS A 12 15.35 26.75 -5.05
C LYS A 12 14.75 25.95 -3.88
N ARG A 13 14.52 26.60 -2.74
CA ARG A 13 13.99 25.98 -1.51
C ARG A 13 12.51 26.24 -1.27
N LYS A 14 12.03 27.45 -1.51
CA LYS A 14 10.64 27.84 -1.26
C LYS A 14 9.81 27.75 -2.54
N MET A 15 9.34 26.55 -2.86
CA MET A 15 8.46 26.33 -4.01
C MET A 15 7.05 25.99 -3.55
N ASN A 16 6.04 26.52 -4.25
CA ASN A 16 4.66 26.07 -4.03
C ASN A 16 4.51 24.67 -4.65
N ILE A 17 4.29 23.66 -3.80
CA ILE A 17 4.22 22.27 -4.24
C ILE A 17 2.75 21.93 -4.57
N PRO A 18 2.43 21.52 -5.80
CA PRO A 18 1.07 21.09 -6.14
C PRO A 18 0.69 19.82 -5.38
N LYS A 19 -0.58 19.72 -4.97
CA LYS A 19 -1.09 18.57 -4.21
C LYS A 19 -1.04 17.24 -4.98
N ARG A 20 -0.98 17.30 -6.31
CA ARG A 20 -0.97 16.15 -7.22
C ARG A 20 -0.04 16.42 -8.39
N ILE A 21 0.90 15.51 -8.64
CA ILE A 21 1.87 15.58 -9.74
C ILE A 21 1.77 14.27 -10.54
N PRO A 22 1.16 14.29 -11.74
CA PRO A 22 1.14 13.11 -12.62
C PRO A 22 2.51 12.92 -13.29
N LEU A 23 3.02 11.69 -13.26
CA LEU A 23 4.30 11.24 -13.85
C LEU A 23 4.05 9.99 -14.72
N GLY A 24 3.13 10.10 -15.67
CA GLY A 24 2.69 8.98 -16.51
C GLY A 24 2.01 7.89 -15.67
N ASN A 25 2.68 6.75 -15.49
CA ASN A 25 2.15 5.58 -14.77
C ASN A 25 2.11 5.77 -13.24
N VAL A 26 2.78 6.80 -12.72
CA VAL A 26 2.81 7.10 -11.28
C VAL A 26 2.22 8.49 -11.05
N THR A 27 1.53 8.68 -9.94
CA THR A 27 1.10 10.00 -9.49
C THR A 27 1.65 10.23 -8.08
N ILE A 28 2.36 11.34 -7.88
CA ILE A 28 2.73 11.79 -6.54
C ILE A 28 1.57 12.61 -5.98
N THR A 29 1.13 12.26 -4.78
CA THR A 29 0.07 12.97 -4.07
C THR A 29 0.57 13.43 -2.73
N GLN A 30 0.10 14.59 -2.26
CA GLN A 30 0.40 15.13 -0.92
C GLN A 30 1.91 15.32 -0.65
N LEU A 31 2.67 15.72 -1.68
CA LEU A 31 4.07 16.08 -1.51
C LEU A 31 4.17 17.32 -0.61
N LYS A 32 4.96 17.21 0.45
CA LYS A 32 5.19 18.28 1.42
C LYS A 32 6.59 18.16 2.00
N GLU A 33 7.11 19.29 2.46
CA GLU A 33 8.30 19.29 3.30
C GLU A 33 7.97 18.67 4.66
N VAL A 34 8.93 17.92 5.19
CA VAL A 34 8.88 17.30 6.52
C VAL A 34 10.14 17.73 7.28
N SER A 35 10.03 17.88 8.60
CA SER A 35 11.15 18.33 9.44
C SER A 35 12.31 17.33 9.48
N GLY A 36 12.06 16.07 9.16
CA GLY A 36 13.07 15.03 9.06
C GLY A 36 12.53 13.77 8.41
N VAL A 37 13.45 12.90 7.97
CA VAL A 37 13.11 11.56 7.50
C VAL A 37 12.75 10.69 8.72
N PRO A 38 11.64 9.94 8.69
CA PRO A 38 11.30 9.05 9.79
C PRO A 38 12.42 8.02 10.03
N THR A 39 12.81 7.87 11.30
CA THR A 39 13.80 6.86 11.73
C THR A 39 13.20 5.45 11.72
N THR A 40 11.88 5.35 11.87
CA THR A 40 11.14 4.08 11.81
C THR A 40 10.37 3.94 10.50
N PRO A 41 10.21 2.71 9.99
CA PRO A 41 9.37 2.48 8.81
C PRO A 41 7.94 2.96 9.05
N VAL A 42 7.47 3.84 8.18
CA VAL A 42 6.09 4.35 8.25
C VAL A 42 5.11 3.25 7.89
N THR A 43 4.15 3.00 8.78
CA THR A 43 3.05 2.07 8.53
C THR A 43 2.05 2.69 7.55
N PHE A 44 1.53 1.89 6.64
CA PHE A 44 0.50 2.31 5.70
C PHE A 44 -0.39 1.14 5.34
N THR A 45 -1.64 1.43 4.98
CA THR A 45 -2.57 0.48 4.42
C THR A 45 -2.56 0.59 2.90
N SER A 46 -2.83 -0.53 2.23
CA SER A 46 -2.97 -0.57 0.77
C SER A 46 -4.28 -1.23 0.40
N LYS A 47 -4.90 -0.74 -0.67
CA LYS A 47 -6.00 -1.41 -1.34
C LYS A 47 -5.44 -2.10 -2.57
N VAL A 48 -5.78 -3.38 -2.74
CA VAL A 48 -5.37 -4.20 -3.89
C VAL A 48 -6.62 -4.79 -4.49
N ASP A 49 -6.73 -4.69 -5.81
CA ASP A 49 -7.78 -5.34 -6.58
C ASP A 49 -7.11 -6.48 -7.38
N MET A 50 -7.73 -7.67 -7.39
CA MET A 50 -7.19 -8.85 -8.06
C MET A 50 -8.29 -9.67 -8.72
N VAL A 51 -7.95 -10.30 -9.84
CA VAL A 51 -8.81 -11.25 -10.54
C VAL A 51 -8.29 -12.65 -10.23
N ILE A 52 -9.15 -13.51 -9.69
CA ILE A 52 -8.83 -14.89 -9.34
C ILE A 52 -9.60 -15.79 -10.29
N LYS A 53 -8.90 -16.76 -10.89
CA LYS A 53 -9.53 -17.82 -11.69
C LYS A 53 -9.53 -19.11 -10.89
N THR A 54 -10.65 -19.81 -10.91
CA THR A 54 -10.82 -21.10 -10.25
C THR A 54 -11.13 -22.17 -11.29
N ASN A 55 -10.74 -23.41 -11.00
CA ASN A 55 -11.07 -24.55 -11.87
C ASN A 55 -12.56 -24.89 -11.79
N GLU A 56 -13.18 -24.64 -10.63
CA GLU A 56 -14.59 -24.89 -10.37
C GLU A 56 -15.40 -23.60 -10.34
N ASN A 57 -16.69 -23.72 -10.61
CA ASN A 57 -17.64 -22.63 -10.46
C ASN A 57 -17.94 -22.42 -8.98
N LEU A 58 -17.71 -21.20 -8.49
CA LEU A 58 -18.02 -20.80 -7.12
C LEU A 58 -19.37 -20.08 -7.08
N SER A 59 -20.24 -20.51 -6.18
CA SER A 59 -21.46 -19.78 -5.83
C SER A 59 -21.17 -18.57 -4.94
N LEU A 60 -22.08 -17.60 -4.93
CA LEU A 60 -21.98 -16.42 -4.07
C LEU A 60 -21.96 -16.80 -2.57
N VAL A 61 -22.65 -17.87 -2.19
CA VAL A 61 -22.68 -18.39 -0.81
C VAL A 61 -21.30 -18.90 -0.40
N GLN A 62 -20.59 -19.58 -1.31
CA GLN A 62 -19.21 -20.02 -1.05
C GLN A 62 -18.25 -18.82 -0.93
N LEU A 63 -18.41 -17.78 -1.76
CA LEU A 63 -17.59 -16.57 -1.70
C LEU A 63 -17.80 -15.75 -0.42
N ASN A 64 -19.00 -15.77 0.17
CA ASN A 64 -19.28 -15.07 1.42
C ASN A 64 -18.39 -15.52 2.59
N LYS A 65 -17.83 -16.74 2.55
CA LYS A 65 -16.88 -17.25 3.55
C LYS A 65 -15.55 -16.47 3.56
N LEU A 66 -15.23 -15.71 2.50
CA LEU A 66 -14.03 -14.86 2.47
C LEU A 66 -14.04 -13.75 3.54
N LYS A 67 -15.21 -13.44 4.12
CA LYS A 67 -15.34 -12.51 5.24
C LYS A 67 -14.55 -12.96 6.47
N ASP A 68 -14.36 -14.27 6.65
CA ASP A 68 -13.62 -14.85 7.77
C ASP A 68 -12.11 -14.53 7.70
N LEU A 69 -11.61 -14.09 6.53
CA LEU A 69 -10.23 -13.65 6.35
C LEU A 69 -10.00 -12.23 6.89
N VAL A 70 -11.05 -11.44 7.11
CA VAL A 70 -10.93 -10.08 7.64
C VAL A 70 -10.43 -10.15 9.08
N ASN A 71 -9.41 -9.37 9.39
CA ASN A 71 -8.68 -9.36 10.66
C ASN A 71 -7.91 -10.65 11.01
N ALA A 72 -7.93 -11.67 10.14
CA ALA A 72 -7.08 -12.84 10.32
C ALA A 72 -5.60 -12.44 10.19
N PRO A 73 -4.73 -12.88 11.12
CA PRO A 73 -3.30 -12.60 11.05
C PRO A 73 -2.66 -13.42 9.94
N LEU A 74 -1.93 -12.76 9.04
CA LEU A 74 -1.18 -13.38 7.96
C LEU A 74 0.31 -13.27 8.24
N THR A 75 1.02 -14.39 8.17
CA THR A 75 2.49 -14.39 8.24
C THR A 75 3.02 -14.57 6.82
N ILE A 76 3.64 -13.53 6.27
CA ILE A 76 4.29 -13.57 4.97
C ILE A 76 5.77 -13.86 5.19
N THR A 77 6.28 -14.91 4.55
CA THR A 77 7.70 -15.22 4.51
C THR A 77 8.26 -14.72 3.18
N GLU A 78 9.14 -13.74 3.24
CA GLU A 78 9.88 -13.22 2.09
C GLU A 78 11.13 -14.07 1.82
N ASN A 79 11.67 -13.97 0.61
CA ASN A 79 12.95 -14.57 0.25
C ASN A 79 14.03 -14.10 1.24
N LYS A 80 14.91 -15.02 1.66
CA LYS A 80 15.90 -14.85 2.76
C LYS A 80 15.34 -15.00 4.18
N GLY A 81 14.15 -15.60 4.35
CA GLY A 81 13.63 -16.01 5.66
C GLY A 81 13.04 -14.87 6.50
N LYS A 82 12.96 -13.65 5.95
CA LYS A 82 12.34 -12.51 6.62
C LYS A 82 10.84 -12.73 6.73
N ARG A 83 10.29 -12.63 7.95
CA ARG A 83 8.86 -12.78 8.21
C ARG A 83 8.23 -11.42 8.48
N SER A 84 7.07 -11.16 7.89
CA SER A 84 6.26 -9.98 8.20
C SER A 84 4.83 -10.39 8.51
N ARG A 85 4.27 -9.79 9.56
CA ARG A 85 2.85 -9.95 9.88
C ARG A 85 2.05 -8.94 9.07
N LYS A 86 1.03 -9.40 8.36
CA LYS A 86 0.05 -8.59 7.64
C LYS A 86 -1.35 -8.95 8.13
N GLN A 87 -2.30 -8.11 7.78
CA GLN A 87 -3.70 -8.29 8.13
C GLN A 87 -4.55 -7.74 6.98
N ILE A 88 -5.67 -8.40 6.70
CA ILE A 88 -6.69 -7.91 5.77
C ILE A 88 -7.69 -7.09 6.59
N TYR A 89 -7.72 -5.77 6.37
CA TYR A 89 -8.64 -4.88 7.10
C TYR A 89 -10.07 -4.88 6.53
N SER A 90 -10.20 -5.12 5.22
CA SER A 90 -11.49 -5.19 4.54
C SER A 90 -11.35 -5.99 3.26
N LEU A 91 -12.39 -6.74 2.90
CA LEU A 91 -12.47 -7.52 1.67
C LEU A 91 -13.83 -7.29 1.01
N LYS A 92 -13.82 -7.10 -0.31
CA LYS A 92 -15.02 -7.04 -1.14
C LYS A 92 -14.79 -7.92 -2.36
N HIS A 93 -15.75 -8.77 -2.69
CA HIS A 93 -15.77 -9.55 -3.92
C HIS A 93 -17.01 -9.16 -4.74
N LYS A 94 -16.89 -9.29 -6.06
CA LYS A 94 -17.99 -9.09 -7.02
C LYS A 94 -18.32 -10.42 -7.66
#